data_AF-A0AAD2U7Q4-F1
#
_entry.id   AF-A0AAD2U7Q4-F1
#
_cell.length_a   1.000
_cell.length_b   1.000
_cell.length_c   1.000
_cell.angle_alpha   90.00
_cell.angle_beta   90.00
_cell.angle_gamma   90.00
#
_symmetry.space_group_name_H-M   'P 1'
#
loop_
_entity.id
_entity.type
_entity.pdbx_description
1 polymer ?
#
loop_
_entity_poly.entity_id
_entity_poly.type
_entity_poly.pdbx_seq_one_letter_code
_entity_poly.pdbx_strand_id
1 'polypeptide(L)'
;MSESLSWMQTGDTLALSGELDQDVLLPLWEMREEAVKGITCIDLSRVSRVDTGGLALLLHLIDLAKKQGNNVTLQGVNDKVYTLAKLYNLPADVLPR
;
A
#
# COMPACT_ATOMS: atom_id res chain seq x y z
N MET A 1 11.52 8.09 17.12
CA MET A 1 11.94 6.79 16.57
C MET A 1 10.90 6.45 15.53
N SER A 2 11.27 6.43 14.25
CA SER A 2 10.34 6.06 13.17
C SER A 2 9.99 4.59 13.34
N GLU A 3 8.71 4.22 13.25
CA GLU A 3 8.33 2.81 13.34
C GLU A 3 8.71 2.11 12.04
N SER A 4 9.44 1.00 12.15
CA SER A 4 9.86 0.22 10.98
C SER A 4 8.66 -0.33 10.23
N LEU A 5 8.64 -0.14 8.91
CA LEU A 5 7.66 -0.79 8.03
C LEU A 5 7.82 -2.31 8.09
N SER A 6 6.72 -3.01 8.38
CA SER A 6 6.63 -4.46 8.34
C SER A 6 5.47 -4.87 7.46
N TRP A 7 5.63 -5.98 6.73
CA TRP A 7 4.59 -6.53 5.89
C TRP A 7 4.53 -8.05 6.02
N MET A 8 3.33 -8.60 5.89
CA MET A 8 3.10 -10.03 5.93
C MET A 8 2.01 -10.38 4.93
N GLN A 9 2.32 -11.31 4.04
CA GLN A 9 1.33 -11.88 3.13
C GLN A 9 0.65 -13.08 3.82
N THR A 10 -0.67 -13.01 3.97
CA THR A 10 -1.51 -14.09 4.49
C THR A 10 -2.49 -14.50 3.39
N GLY A 11 -2.14 -15.55 2.64
CA GLY A 11 -2.92 -15.97 1.47
C GLY A 11 -2.92 -14.89 0.39
N ASP A 12 -4.11 -14.40 0.07
CA ASP A 12 -4.37 -13.33 -0.91
C ASP A 12 -4.34 -11.90 -0.30
N THR A 13 -4.09 -11.77 1.00
CA THR A 13 -4.07 -10.46 1.68
C THR A 13 -2.64 -10.06 2.09
N LEU A 14 -2.21 -8.88 1.65
CA LEU A 14 -0.96 -8.23 2.08
C LEU A 14 -1.25 -7.28 3.25
N ALA A 15 -0.87 -7.65 4.47
CA ALA A 15 -1.01 -6.80 5.64
C ALA A 15 0.24 -5.94 5.84
N LEU A 16 0.06 -4.62 5.88
CA LEU A 16 1.10 -3.61 6.13
C LEU A 16 0.95 -3.07 7.55
N SER A 17 2.07 -2.85 8.24
CA SER A 17 2.10 -2.39 9.63
C SER A 17 3.26 -1.40 9.86
N GLY A 18 3.04 -0.40 10.70
CA GLY A 18 4.01 0.65 11.01
C GLY A 18 3.82 1.90 10.15
N GLU A 19 4.91 2.52 9.72
CA GLU A 19 4.89 3.76 8.95
C GLU A 19 5.28 3.52 7.49
N LEU A 20 4.49 4.05 6.56
CA LEU A 20 4.85 4.17 5.15
C LEU A 20 5.50 5.54 4.94
N ASP A 21 6.77 5.64 5.33
CA ASP A 21 7.62 6.83 5.21
C ASP A 21 8.82 6.51 4.32
N GLN A 22 9.24 7.46 3.48
CA GLN A 22 10.35 7.31 2.52
C GLN A 22 11.60 6.60 3.06
N ASP A 23 11.92 6.77 4.35
CA ASP A 23 13.09 6.17 4.98
C ASP A 23 12.97 4.64 5.15
N VAL A 24 11.75 4.10 5.18
CA VAL A 24 11.46 2.68 5.46
C VAL A 24 10.79 1.95 4.30
N LEU A 25 10.57 2.60 3.15
CA LEU A 25 9.95 1.99 1.97
C LEU A 25 10.87 1.06 1.19
N LEU A 26 12.19 1.29 1.24
CA LEU A 26 13.16 0.62 0.36
C LEU A 26 13.05 -0.92 0.41
N PRO A 27 12.96 -1.56 1.58
CA PRO A 27 12.86 -3.03 1.66
C PRO A 27 11.59 -3.58 0.99
N LEU A 28 10.45 -2.91 1.17
CA LEU A 28 9.20 -3.32 0.53
C LEU A 28 9.22 -3.02 -0.97
N TRP A 29 9.84 -1.91 -1.38
CA TRP A 29 10.00 -1.57 -2.79
C TRP A 29 10.82 -2.60 -3.56
N GLU A 30 11.92 -3.08 -2.98
CA GLU A 30 12.76 -4.11 -3.60
C GLU A 30 12.00 -5.43 -3.75
N MET A 31 11.20 -5.82 -2.74
CA MET A 31 10.43 -7.07 -2.75
C MET A 31 8.99 -6.92 -3.30
N ARG A 32 8.66 -5.79 -3.92
CA ARG A 32 7.27 -5.47 -4.33
C ARG A 32 6.66 -6.51 -5.27
N GLU A 33 7.44 -7.08 -6.18
CA GLU A 33 6.94 -8.06 -7.16
C GLU A 33 6.53 -9.38 -6.48
N GLU A 34 7.28 -9.80 -5.47
CA GLU A 34 6.97 -10.99 -4.67
C GLU A 34 5.83 -10.68 -3.69
N ALA A 35 5.86 -9.51 -3.04
CA ALA A 35 4.84 -9.11 -2.06
C ALA A 35 3.43 -8.98 -2.65
N VAL A 36 3.32 -8.60 -3.93
CA VAL A 36 2.02 -8.48 -4.63
C VAL A 36 1.62 -9.73 -5.41
N LYS A 37 2.43 -10.79 -5.35
CA LYS A 37 2.16 -11.99 -6.13
C LYS A 37 0.96 -12.74 -5.54
N GLY A 38 -0.12 -12.81 -6.32
CA GLY A 38 -1.32 -13.53 -5.91
C GLY A 38 -2.16 -12.81 -4.86
N ILE A 39 -1.88 -11.53 -4.59
CA ILE A 39 -2.71 -10.74 -3.66
C ILE A 39 -3.94 -10.17 -4.38
N THR A 40 -5.05 -10.10 -3.65
CA THR A 40 -6.29 -9.43 -4.04
C THR A 40 -6.71 -8.39 -3.00
N CYS A 41 -6.07 -8.34 -1.83
CA CYS A 41 -6.35 -7.36 -0.80
C CYS A 41 -5.06 -6.80 -0.19
N ILE A 42 -5.03 -5.49 0.09
CA ILE A 42 -3.98 -4.86 0.89
C ILE A 42 -4.62 -4.28 2.14
N ASP A 43 -4.22 -4.79 3.30
CA ASP A 43 -4.66 -4.30 4.60
C ASP A 43 -3.69 -3.24 5.14
N LEU A 44 -4.23 -2.04 5.37
CA LEU A 44 -3.55 -0.87 5.92
C LEU A 44 -4.02 -0.56 7.36
N SER A 45 -4.79 -1.45 8.00
CA SER A 45 -5.39 -1.18 9.32
C SER A 45 -4.37 -0.94 10.43
N ARG A 46 -3.17 -1.50 10.27
CA ARG A 46 -2.04 -1.37 11.19
C ARG A 46 -1.02 -0.32 10.75
N VAL A 47 -1.33 0.45 9.72
CA VAL A 47 -0.50 1.56 9.26
C VAL A 47 -0.85 2.81 10.05
N SER A 48 0.11 3.33 10.80
CA SER A 48 -0.06 4.52 11.63
C SER A 48 0.07 5.82 10.82
N ARG A 49 0.93 5.82 9.80
CA ARG A 49 1.24 7.00 8.97
C ARG A 49 1.58 6.63 7.53
N VAL A 50 1.18 7.50 6.60
CA VAL A 50 1.52 7.42 5.17
C VAL A 50 1.96 8.80 4.70
N ASP A 51 3.12 8.88 4.05
CA ASP A 51 3.61 10.09 3.38
C ASP A 51 3.38 10.01 1.86
N THR A 52 3.93 10.97 1.12
CA THR A 52 3.83 11.01 -0.35
C THR A 52 4.55 9.82 -1.00
N GLY A 53 5.67 9.36 -0.44
CA GLY A 53 6.41 8.20 -0.93
C GLY A 53 5.64 6.91 -0.71
N GLY A 54 5.03 6.76 0.47
CA GLY A 54 4.18 5.65 0.84
C GLY A 54 2.94 5.56 -0.04
N LEU A 55 2.32 6.68 -0.36
CA LEU A 55 1.23 6.74 -1.33
C LEU A 55 1.70 6.28 -2.71
N ALA A 56 2.86 6.76 -3.19
CA ALA A 56 3.41 6.31 -4.47
C ALA A 56 3.68 4.81 -4.48
N LEU A 57 4.24 4.25 -3.39
CA LEU A 57 4.45 2.82 -3.24
C LEU A 57 3.12 2.05 -3.34
N LEU A 58 2.08 2.49 -2.62
CA LEU A 58 0.76 1.85 -2.67
C LEU A 58 0.18 1.81 -4.09
N LEU A 59 0.29 2.92 -4.83
CA LEU A 59 -0.13 2.99 -6.23
C LEU A 59 0.62 1.99 -7.09
N HIS A 60 1.94 1.86 -6.89
CA HIS A 60 2.76 0.88 -7.61
C HIS A 60 2.38 -0.57 -7.28
N LEU A 61 2.08 -0.88 -6.01
CA LEU A 61 1.66 -2.23 -5.61
C LEU A 61 0.32 -2.61 -6.27
N ILE A 62 -0.64 -1.68 -6.28
CA ILE A 62 -1.95 -1.87 -6.92
C ILE A 62 -1.79 -2.04 -8.44
N ASP A 63 -0.99 -1.21 -9.09
CA ASP A 63 -0.72 -1.30 -10.53
C ASP A 63 -0.04 -2.63 -10.89
N LEU A 64 0.94 -3.09 -10.11
CA LEU A 64 1.60 -4.38 -10.32
C LEU A 64 0.63 -5.55 -10.20
N ALA A 65 -0.19 -5.58 -9.16
CA ALA A 65 -1.18 -6.64 -8.98
C ALA A 65 -2.25 -6.61 -10.09
N LYS A 66 -2.74 -5.42 -10.48
CA LYS A 66 -3.64 -5.25 -11.63
C LYS A 66 -3.01 -5.79 -12.92
N LYS A 67 -1.72 -5.53 -13.17
CA LYS A 67 -0.97 -6.06 -14.31
C LYS A 67 -0.81 -7.58 -14.28
N GLN A 68 -0.77 -8.18 -13.10
CA GLN A 68 -0.80 -9.64 -12.92
C GLN A 68 -2.21 -10.24 -13.14
N GLY A 69 -3.23 -9.42 -13.37
CA GLY A 69 -4.62 -9.84 -13.55
C GLY A 69 -5.44 -9.90 -12.26
N ASN A 70 -4.87 -9.46 -11.14
CA ASN A 70 -5.53 -9.46 -9.85
C ASN A 70 -6.13 -8.08 -9.56
N ASN A 71 -7.44 -8.03 -9.30
CA ASN A 71 -8.07 -6.80 -8.86
C ASN A 71 -7.85 -6.64 -7.35
N VAL A 72 -7.05 -5.67 -6.96
CA VAL A 72 -6.73 -5.42 -5.54
C VAL A 72 -7.80 -4.55 -4.90
N THR A 73 -8.16 -4.84 -3.65
CA THR A 73 -8.97 -3.96 -2.79
C THR A 73 -8.13 -3.45 -1.62
N LEU A 74 -8.40 -2.22 -1.16
CA LEU A 74 -7.73 -1.67 0.02
C LEU A 74 -8.63 -1.80 1.26
N GLN A 75 -8.10 -2.36 2.34
CA GLN A 75 -8.79 -2.49 3.62
C GLN A 75 -8.08 -1.68 4.71
N GLY A 76 -8.85 -1.14 5.68
CA GLY A 76 -8.26 -0.46 6.84
C GLY A 76 -7.54 0.86 6.51
N VAL A 77 -7.85 1.47 5.36
CA VAL A 77 -7.22 2.72 4.93
C VAL A 77 -7.57 3.86 5.88
N ASN A 78 -6.55 4.54 6.42
CA ASN A 78 -6.74 5.71 7.27
C ASN A 78 -7.31 6.88 6.45
N ASP A 79 -8.27 7.64 7.01
CA ASP A 79 -8.87 8.83 6.37
C ASP A 79 -7.83 9.86 5.88
N LYS A 80 -6.66 9.92 6.54
CA LYS A 80 -5.54 10.77 6.11
C LYS A 80 -5.00 10.39 4.73
N VAL A 81 -5.00 9.11 4.38
CA VAL A 81 -4.56 8.62 3.06
C VAL A 81 -5.53 9.09 1.98
N TYR A 82 -6.84 9.00 2.23
CA TYR A 82 -7.85 9.54 1.30
C TYR A 82 -7.75 11.06 1.18
N THR A 83 -7.43 11.75 2.28
CA THR A 83 -7.23 13.21 2.27
C THR A 83 -6.01 13.59 1.43
N LEU A 84 -4.89 12.87 1.58
CA LEU A 84 -3.68 13.04 0.76
C LEU A 84 -3.97 12.73 -0.72
N ALA A 85 -4.63 11.62 -1.01
CA ALA A 85 -4.99 11.26 -2.38
C ALA A 85 -5.87 12.32 -3.04
N LYS A 86 -6.82 12.90 -2.29
CA LYS A 86 -7.65 14.01 -2.75
C LYS A 86 -6.83 15.30 -2.95
N LEU A 87 -5.87 15.57 -2.07
CA LEU A 87 -4.97 16.73 -2.18
C LEU A 87 -4.10 16.65 -3.44
N TYR A 88 -3.63 15.45 -3.79
CA TYR A 88 -2.90 15.17 -5.02
C TYR A 88 -3.79 14.98 -6.25
N ASN A 89 -5.11 15.17 -6.09
CA ASN A 89 -6.11 15.04 -7.15
C ASN A 89 -6.03 13.70 -7.90
N LEU A 90 -5.76 12.61 -7.15
CA LEU A 90 -5.65 11.26 -7.71
C LEU A 90 -7.03 10.75 -8.18
N PRO A 91 -7.11 10.10 -9.35
CA PRO A 91 -8.37 9.56 -9.85
C PRO A 91 -8.91 8.43 -8.95
N ALA A 92 -10.23 8.29 -8.86
CA ALA A 92 -10.84 7.25 -8.01
C ALA A 92 -10.45 5.81 -8.39
N ASP A 93 -10.01 5.59 -9.64
CA ASP A 93 -9.60 4.28 -10.14
C ASP A 93 -8.30 3.75 -9.48
N VAL A 94 -7.47 4.66 -8.96
CA VAL A 94 -6.16 4.27 -8.42
C VAL A 94 -6.22 3.77 -6.98
N LEU A 95 -7.29 4.04 -6.24
CA LEU A 95 -7.50 3.55 -4.87
C LEU A 95 -8.78 2.70 -4.84
N PRO A 96 -8.69 1.41 -5.18
CA PRO A 96 -9.84 0.51 -5.16
C PRO A 96 -10.38 0.38 -3.73
N ARG A 97 -11.70 0.55 -3.60
CA ARG A 97 -12.46 0.39 -2.35
C ARG A 97 -13.00 -1.03 -2.22
#